data_AF-A0A9D6ALB0-F1
#
_entry.id   AF-A0A9D6ALB0-F1
#
_cell.length_a   1.000
_cell.length_b   1.000
_cell.length_c   1.000
_cell.angle_alpha   90.00
_cell.angle_beta   90.00
_cell.angle_gamma   90.00
#
_symmetry.space_group_name_H-M   'P 1'
#
loop_
_entity.id
_entity.type
_entity.pdbx_description
1 polymer ?
#
loop_
_entity_poly.entity_id
_entity_poly.type
_entity_poly.pdbx_seq_one_letter_code
_entity_poly.pdbx_strand_id
1 'polypeptide(L)'
;MATTTIDTPEYLLYPSPRNEHRVVFEHQCFVLYPYEIIHLPDFDFEGRATLFTARRKADGKNGQLVTCELETDILRFERLFDPE
;
A
#
# COMPACT_ATOMS: atom_id res chain seq x y z
N MET A 1 -19.23 -5.79 -6.76
CA MET A 1 -18.47 -4.90 -7.68
C MET A 1 -17.15 -5.58 -7.97
N ALA A 2 -16.79 -5.77 -9.25
CA ALA A 2 -15.56 -6.46 -9.62
C ALA A 2 -14.34 -5.60 -9.28
N THR A 3 -13.69 -5.92 -8.17
CA THR A 3 -12.42 -5.33 -7.80
C THR A 3 -11.36 -5.93 -8.71
N THR A 4 -10.95 -5.21 -9.76
CA THR A 4 -9.92 -5.67 -10.69
C THR A 4 -8.60 -5.81 -9.92
N THR A 5 -8.20 -7.05 -9.68
CA THR A 5 -6.90 -7.37 -9.11
C THR A 5 -5.80 -6.85 -10.04
N ILE A 6 -4.82 -6.14 -9.49
CA ILE A 6 -3.66 -5.66 -10.23
C ILE A 6 -2.55 -6.70 -10.02
N ASP A 7 -2.14 -7.34 -11.10
CA ASP A 7 -1.03 -8.31 -11.09
C ASP A 7 0.27 -7.59 -11.47
N THR A 8 1.18 -7.44 -10.50
CA THR A 8 2.53 -6.92 -10.74
C THR A 8 3.56 -8.06 -10.65
N PRO A 9 4.80 -7.87 -11.12
CA PRO A 9 5.81 -8.93 -11.05
C PRO A 9 6.07 -9.44 -9.62
N GLU A 10 5.98 -8.55 -8.63
CA GLU A 10 6.31 -8.85 -7.23
C GLU A 10 5.09 -9.13 -6.37
N TYR A 11 3.93 -8.55 -6.70
CA TYR A 11 2.74 -8.56 -5.85
C TYR A 11 1.47 -8.86 -6.65
N LEU A 12 0.51 -9.47 -5.98
CA LEU A 12 -0.88 -9.49 -6.39
C LEU A 12 -1.63 -8.49 -5.51
N LEU A 13 -2.13 -7.41 -6.11
CA LEU A 13 -2.70 -6.28 -5.39
C LEU A 13 -4.22 -6.25 -5.55
N TYR A 14 -4.90 -5.98 -4.44
CA TYR A 14 -6.34 -5.90 -4.37
C TYR A 14 -6.73 -4.47 -3.95
N PRO A 15 -7.25 -3.63 -4.87
CA PRO A 15 -7.67 -2.28 -4.53
C PRO A 15 -8.88 -2.30 -3.60
N SER A 16 -8.88 -1.40 -2.60
CA SER A 16 -10.08 -1.21 -1.80
C SER A 16 -11.10 -0.33 -2.55
N PRO A 17 -12.42 -0.56 -2.38
CA PRO A 17 -13.45 0.33 -2.94
C PRO A 17 -13.32 1.78 -2.46
N ARG A 18 -12.68 1.97 -1.31
CA ARG A 18 -12.41 3.26 -0.66
C ARG A 18 -11.20 4.00 -1.24
N ASN A 19 -10.41 3.34 -2.09
CA ASN A 19 -9.24 3.99 -2.68
C ASN A 19 -9.69 5.05 -3.67
N GLU A 20 -9.30 6.30 -3.41
CA GLU A 20 -9.53 7.42 -4.31
C GLU A 20 -8.79 7.24 -5.63
N HIS A 21 -7.60 6.65 -5.57
CA HIS A 21 -6.77 6.32 -6.72
C HIS A 21 -6.56 4.81 -6.82
N ARG A 22 -6.62 4.24 -8.02
CA ARG A 22 -6.30 2.82 -8.29
C ARG A 22 -5.01 2.71 -9.06
N VAL A 23 -4.02 3.48 -8.63
CA VAL A 23 -2.72 3.61 -9.27
C VAL A 23 -1.67 3.08 -8.30
N VAL A 24 -0.78 2.24 -8.83
CA VAL A 24 0.42 1.79 -8.13
C VAL A 24 1.50 2.82 -8.45
N PHE A 25 1.95 3.55 -7.44
CA PHE A 25 3.02 4.55 -7.59
C PHE A 25 4.41 3.92 -7.48
N GLU A 26 5.44 4.67 -7.90
CA GLU A 26 6.83 4.22 -7.96
C GLU A 26 7.41 3.85 -6.59
N HIS A 27 7.12 4.65 -5.55
CA HIS A 27 7.64 4.38 -4.21
C HIS A 27 6.68 3.46 -3.46
N GLN A 28 7.16 2.30 -3.03
CA GLN A 28 6.32 1.24 -2.48
C GLN A 28 6.90 0.71 -1.16
N CYS A 29 6.06 0.50 -0.15
CA CYS A 29 6.41 -0.11 1.12
C CYS A 29 5.45 -1.26 1.43
N PHE A 30 6.00 -2.46 1.59
CA PHE A 30 5.23 -3.66 1.93
C PHE A 30 5.25 -3.89 3.44
N VAL A 31 4.06 -3.97 4.03
CA VAL A 31 3.87 -4.22 5.45
C VAL A 31 3.25 -5.59 5.66
N LEU A 32 3.86 -6.38 6.54
CA LEU A 32 3.48 -7.77 6.81
C LEU A 32 2.35 -7.87 7.84
N TYR A 33 1.45 -6.88 7.84
CA TYR A 33 0.31 -6.76 8.75
C TYR A 33 -0.99 -6.67 7.92
N PRO A 34 -1.54 -7.83 7.49
CA PRO A 34 -2.67 -7.88 6.55
C PRO A 34 -3.98 -7.33 7.13
N TYR A 35 -4.09 -7.22 8.44
CA TYR A 35 -5.30 -6.75 9.14
C TYR A 35 -5.10 -5.40 9.84
N GLU A 36 -3.92 -4.79 9.70
CA GLU A 36 -3.63 -3.49 10.32
C GLU A 36 -4.48 -2.39 9.68
N ILE A 37 -5.05 -1.51 10.50
CA ILE A 37 -5.86 -0.41 10.00
C ILE A 37 -4.93 0.76 9.66
N ILE A 38 -4.47 0.79 8.41
CA ILE A 38 -3.63 1.88 7.91
C ILE A 38 -4.52 2.98 7.36
N HIS A 39 -4.54 4.12 8.04
CA HIS A 39 -5.24 5.32 7.58
C HIS A 39 -4.24 6.28 6.93
N LEU A 40 -4.09 6.22 5.60
CA LEU A 40 -3.13 7.05 4.85
C LEU A 40 -3.22 8.56 5.16
N PRO A 41 -4.42 9.16 5.34
CA PRO A 41 -4.51 10.58 5.67
C PRO A 41 -3.84 10.98 7.00
N ASP A 42 -3.64 10.04 7.94
CA ASP A 42 -3.01 10.35 9.24
C ASP A 42 -1.49 10.59 9.10
N PHE A 43 -0.89 10.18 7.98
CA PHE A 43 0.56 10.32 7.75
C PHE A 43 0.95 11.69 7.18
N ASP A 44 -0.04 12.51 6.80
CA ASP A 44 0.16 13.87 6.26
C ASP A 44 1.13 13.86 5.05
N PHE A 45 0.81 13.02 4.06
CA PHE A 45 1.59 12.91 2.82
C PHE A 45 1.46 14.18 1.97
N GLU A 46 2.56 14.60 1.36
CA GLU A 46 2.59 15.75 0.45
C GLU A 46 2.03 15.40 -0.92
N GLY A 47 2.27 14.18 -1.38
CA GLY A 47 1.84 13.66 -2.67
C GLY A 47 0.64 12.71 -2.57
N ARG A 48 0.36 12.05 -3.70
CA ARG A 48 -0.70 11.03 -3.77
C ARG A 48 -0.20 9.70 -3.22
N ALA A 49 -1.03 9.05 -2.41
CA ALA A 49 -0.77 7.72 -1.89
C ALA A 49 -1.97 6.80 -2.08
N THR A 50 -1.70 5.51 -2.23
CA THR A 50 -2.72 4.45 -2.33
C THR A 50 -2.33 3.26 -1.46
N LEU A 51 -3.31 2.67 -0.80
CA LEU A 51 -3.14 1.45 0.01
C LEU A 51 -3.79 0.27 -0.71
N PHE A 52 -3.05 -0.81 -0.88
CA PHE A 52 -3.58 -2.05 -1.44
C PHE A 52 -3.42 -3.18 -0.43
N THR A 53 -4.40 -4.08 -0.37
CA THR A 53 -4.10 -5.41 0.18
C THR A 53 -3.19 -6.12 -0.82
N ALA A 54 -2.11 -6.73 -0.34
CA ALA A 54 -1.08 -7.28 -1.20
C ALA A 54 -0.73 -8.71 -0.81
N ARG A 55 -0.55 -9.57 -1.81
CA ARG A 55 0.08 -10.87 -1.65
C ARG A 55 1.43 -10.86 -2.34
N ARG A 56 2.51 -10.95 -1.57
CA ARG A 56 3.88 -10.99 -2.07
C ARG A 56 4.12 -12.32 -2.77
N LYS A 57 4.47 -12.29 -4.06
CA LYS A 57 4.67 -13.50 -4.88
C LYS A 57 5.90 -14.28 -4.45
N ALA A 58 6.95 -13.60 -3.98
CA ALA A 58 8.21 -14.22 -3.56
C ALA A 58 8.03 -15.29 -2.47
N ASP A 59 7.20 -15.02 -1.45
CA ASP A 59 7.01 -15.91 -0.29
C ASP A 59 5.55 -16.33 -0.08
N GLY A 60 4.63 -15.86 -0.92
CA GLY A 60 3.19 -16.08 -0.78
C GLY A 60 2.56 -15.37 0.42
N LYS A 61 3.29 -14.49 1.12
CA LYS A 61 2.83 -13.80 2.33
C LYS A 61 1.81 -12.71 1.99
N ASN A 62 0.75 -12.64 2.80
CA ASN A 62 -0.26 -11.59 2.69
C ASN A 62 0.08 -10.44 3.64
N GLY A 63 -0.13 -9.23 3.16
CA GLY A 63 0.13 -7.99 3.87
C GLY A 63 -0.62 -6.85 3.19
N GLN A 64 -0.10 -5.65 3.38
CA GLN A 64 -0.58 -4.47 2.69
C GLN A 64 0.60 -3.82 1.97
N LEU A 65 0.31 -3.13 0.87
CA LEU A 65 1.29 -2.37 0.12
C LEU A 65 0.83 -0.92 0.08
N VAL A 66 1.61 -0.05 0.70
CA VAL A 66 1.47 1.40 0.57
C VAL A 66 2.31 1.83 -0.62
N THR A 67 1.71 2.62 -1.51
CA THR A 67 2.43 3.20 -2.65
C THR A 67 2.25 4.69 -2.67
N CYS A 68 3.33 5.45 -2.79
CA CYS A 68 3.36 6.91 -2.76
C CYS A 68 4.01 7.46 -4.04
N GLU A 69 3.51 8.61 -4.49
CA GLU A 69 4.09 9.34 -5.62
C GLU A 69 5.45 9.94 -5.30
N LEU A 70 5.70 10.33 -4.05
CA LEU A 70 6.94 10.96 -3.61
C LEU A 70 7.75 10.03 -2.69
N GLU A 71 9.07 10.05 -2.84
CA GLU A 71 10.00 9.29 -1.99
C GLU A 71 9.91 9.75 -0.52
N THR A 72 9.75 11.06 -0.29
CA THR A 72 9.65 11.62 1.07
C THR A 72 8.45 11.04 1.84
N ASP A 73 7.35 10.78 1.14
CA ASP A 73 6.12 10.24 1.73
C ASP A 73 6.29 8.78 2.13
N ILE A 74 6.95 7.96 1.29
CA ILE A 74 7.18 6.56 1.64
C ILE A 74 8.14 6.44 2.82
N LEU A 75 9.20 7.26 2.86
CA LEU A 75 10.15 7.28 3.97
C LEU A 75 9.48 7.76 5.26
N ARG A 76 8.56 8.73 5.15
CA ARG A 76 7.75 9.19 6.27
C ARG A 76 6.83 8.09 6.78
N PHE A 77 6.17 7.36 5.89
CA PHE A 77 5.38 6.19 6.25
C PHE A 77 6.24 5.15 6.98
N GLU A 78 7.38 4.75 6.43
CA GLU A 78 8.28 3.77 7.06
C GLU A 78 8.76 4.18 8.45
N ARG A 79 8.95 5.49 8.66
CA ARG A 79 9.37 6.04 9.96
C ARG A 79 8.24 6.12 10.99
N LEU A 80 7.02 6.38 10.54
CA LEU A 80 5.85 6.59 11.42
C LEU A 80 5.01 5.32 11.62
N PHE A 81 5.12 4.37 10.70
CA PHE A 81 4.38 3.13 10.75
C PHE A 81 4.94 2.25 11.87
N ASP A 82 4.17 2.18 12.95
CA ASP A 82 4.42 1.33 14.09
C ASP A 82 3.15 0.49 14.37
N PRO A 83 3.24 -0.85 14.30
CA PRO A 83 2.08 -1.75 14.40
C PRO A 83 1.76 -2.19 15.85
N GLU A 84 2.29 -1.49 16.88
CA GLU A 84 2.08 -1.84 18.30
C GLU A 84 0.67 -1.57 18.84
#